data_AF-A0A0B7BXI9-F1
#
_entry.id   AF-A0A0B7BXI9-F1
#
_cell.length_a   1.000
_cell.length_b   1.000
_cell.length_c   1.000
_cell.angle_alpha   90.00
_cell.angle_beta   90.00
_cell.angle_gamma   90.00
#
_symmetry.space_group_name_H-M   'P 1'
#
loop_
_entity.id
_entity.type
_entity.pdbx_description
1 polymer ?
#
loop_
_entity_poly.entity_id
_entity_poly.type
_entity_poly.pdbx_seq_one_letter_code
_entity_poly.pdbx_strand_id
1 'polypeptide(L)'
;ETKAVMRASFVGRVESNHSAFIRIKTNKEDEHTSSPELLILPVEIEVSSDPGIYSPVELLDFGILRTLDEPKTLRLNLINTGPKAVHITSVNVSPPNVAVSVDFRPFKLQSDGSRP
;
A
#
# COMPACT_ATOMS: atom_id res chain seq x y z
N GLU A 1 10.18 13.19 12.40
CA GLU A 1 10.90 12.83 11.16
C GLU A 1 11.03 11.32 11.12
N THR A 2 10.63 10.67 10.03
CA THR A 2 10.61 9.20 9.92
C THR A 2 11.70 8.77 8.95
N LYS A 3 12.61 7.89 9.38
CA LYS A 3 13.71 7.38 8.56
C LYS A 3 13.39 5.96 8.09
N ALA A 4 13.53 5.70 6.79
CA ALA A 4 13.38 4.35 6.25
C ALA A 4 14.47 3.42 6.81
N VAL A 5 14.07 2.29 7.39
CA VAL A 5 14.97 1.33 8.04
C VAL A 5 15.18 0.07 7.19
N MET A 6 14.23 -0.28 6.32
CA MET A 6 14.29 -1.49 5.49
C MET A 6 13.59 -1.28 4.14
N ARG A 7 14.13 -1.89 3.07
CA ARG A 7 13.48 -2.02 1.76
C ARG A 7 13.48 -3.49 1.33
N ALA A 8 12.29 -4.07 1.20
CA ALA A 8 12.11 -5.40 0.63
C ALA A 8 11.60 -5.31 -0.82
N SER A 9 11.92 -6.30 -1.63
CA SER A 9 11.40 -6.43 -2.99
C SER A 9 10.92 -7.85 -3.21
N PHE A 10 9.74 -7.99 -3.80
CA PHE A 10 9.12 -9.27 -4.10
C PHE A 10 8.99 -9.43 -5.61
N VAL A 11 9.22 -10.65 -6.11
CA VAL A 11 9.07 -10.99 -7.53
C VAL A 11 8.06 -12.14 -7.62
N GLY A 12 6.80 -11.79 -7.86
CA GLY A 12 5.73 -12.75 -8.09
C GLY A 12 5.77 -13.25 -9.53
N ARG A 13 5.94 -14.56 -9.73
CA ARG A 13 5.91 -15.19 -11.07
C ARG A 13 4.63 -15.97 -11.36
N VAL A 14 3.91 -16.34 -10.32
CA VAL A 14 2.71 -17.18 -10.39
C VAL A 14 1.60 -16.44 -9.65
N GLU A 15 0.40 -16.45 -10.23
CA GLU A 15 -0.80 -15.95 -9.59
C GLU A 15 -1.13 -16.82 -8.37
N SER A 16 -0.92 -16.25 -7.19
CA SER A 16 -1.20 -16.86 -5.90
C SER A 16 -1.05 -15.83 -4.80
N ASN A 17 -1.87 -15.97 -3.76
CA ASN A 17 -1.64 -15.28 -2.51
C ASN A 17 -0.51 -15.97 -1.75
N HIS A 18 0.39 -15.19 -1.18
CA HIS A 18 1.54 -15.65 -0.42
C HIS A 18 1.56 -14.97 0.93
N SER A 19 1.44 -15.76 2.00
CA SER A 19 1.68 -15.31 3.37
C SER A 19 3.06 -15.82 3.80
N ALA A 20 3.90 -14.92 4.30
CA ALA A 20 5.24 -15.23 4.75
C ALA A 20 5.59 -14.43 6.01
N PHE A 21 6.70 -14.79 6.64
CA PHE A 21 7.24 -14.04 7.76
C PHE A 21 8.66 -13.59 7.44
N ILE A 22 8.95 -12.31 7.64
CA ILE A 22 10.31 -11.80 7.65
C ILE A 22 10.83 -11.93 9.08
N ARG A 23 11.87 -12.75 9.27
CA ARG A 23 12.56 -12.92 10.55
C ARG A 23 13.81 -12.06 10.58
N ILE A 24 13.83 -11.07 11.46
CA ILE A 24 14.97 -10.17 11.64
C ILE A 24 15.68 -10.56 12.94
N LYS A 25 16.95 -10.99 12.81
CA LYS A 25 17.81 -11.28 13.95
C LYS A 25 18.30 -9.98 14.57
N THR A 26 18.03 -9.77 15.85
CA THR A 26 18.55 -8.62 16.58
C THR A 26 19.85 -8.98 17.31
N ASN A 27 20.56 -7.97 17.79
CA ASN A 27 21.75 -8.13 18.63
C ASN A 27 21.42 -8.34 20.11
N LYS A 28 20.14 -8.31 20.50
CA LYS A 28 19.69 -8.58 21.86
C LYS A 28 19.56 -10.10 22.03
N GLU A 29 20.14 -10.63 23.10
CA GLU A 29 19.93 -12.01 23.48
C GLU A 29 18.64 -12.12 24.29
N ASP A 30 17.87 -13.17 24.02
CA ASP A 30 16.71 -13.53 24.80
C ASP A 30 17.17 -14.00 26.18
N GLU A 31 16.71 -13.30 27.22
CA GLU A 31 17.10 -13.48 28.63
C GLU A 31 16.86 -14.90 29.14
N HIS A 32 16.01 -15.68 28.45
CA HIS A 32 15.62 -17.03 28.89
C HIS A 32 16.17 -18.17 28.03
N THR A 33 16.72 -17.90 26.85
CA THR A 33 17.06 -18.97 25.89
C THR A 33 18.48 -18.93 25.34
N SER A 34 19.32 -17.96 25.76
CA SER A 34 20.69 -17.76 25.26
C SER A 34 20.75 -17.73 23.71
N SER A 35 19.63 -17.34 23.09
CA SER A 35 19.43 -17.30 21.66
C SER A 35 19.09 -15.86 21.26
N PRO A 36 19.38 -15.43 20.02
CA PRO A 36 19.11 -14.05 19.63
C PRO A 36 17.61 -13.79 19.57
N GLU A 37 17.17 -12.67 20.14
CA GLU A 37 15.80 -12.19 20.05
C GLU A 37 15.46 -11.90 18.57
N LEU A 38 14.33 -12.46 18.13
CA LEU A 38 13.86 -12.37 16.75
C LEU A 38 12.66 -11.44 16.66
N LEU A 39 12.74 -10.43 15.80
CA LEU A 39 11.57 -9.68 15.35
C LEU A 39 10.94 -10.43 14.18
N ILE A 40 9.66 -10.78 14.29
CA ILE A 40 8.90 -11.49 13.27
C ILE A 40 7.86 -10.55 12.68
N LEU A 41 8.00 -10.25 11.39
CA LEU A 41 7.04 -9.41 10.66
C LEU A 41 6.21 -10.31 9.72
N PRO A 42 4.89 -10.47 9.95
CA PRO A 42 4.00 -11.11 8.98
C PRO A 42 3.87 -10.24 7.73
N VAL A 43 3.89 -10.88 6.57
CA VAL A 43 3.73 -10.24 5.27
C VAL A 43 2.76 -11.06 4.44
N GLU A 44 1.77 -10.39 3.87
CA GLU A 44 0.81 -10.97 2.94
C GLU A 44 0.97 -10.29 1.59
N ILE A 45 1.01 -11.08 0.52
CA ILE A 45 1.22 -10.61 -0.83
C ILE A 45 0.18 -11.28 -1.72
N GLU A 46 -0.59 -10.46 -2.42
CA GLU A 46 -1.49 -10.91 -3.46
C GLU A 46 -0.82 -10.74 -4.83
N VAL A 47 -0.79 -11.82 -5.60
CA VAL A 47 -0.35 -11.80 -7.01
C VAL A 47 -1.55 -12.22 -7.84
N SER A 48 -2.11 -11.27 -8.57
CA SER A 48 -3.24 -11.49 -9.48
C SER A 48 -2.80 -11.32 -10.93
N SER A 49 -3.35 -12.14 -11.82
CA SER A 49 -3.20 -11.97 -13.28
C SER A 49 -4.28 -11.08 -13.87
N ASP A 50 -5.31 -10.74 -13.10
CA ASP A 50 -6.40 -9.89 -13.54
C ASP A 50 -5.88 -8.46 -13.78
N PRO A 51 -6.00 -7.92 -15.00
CA PRO A 51 -5.66 -6.54 -15.27
C PRO A 51 -6.67 -5.61 -14.60
N GLY A 52 -6.20 -4.50 -14.06
CA GLY A 52 -7.08 -3.60 -13.32
C GLY A 52 -6.47 -2.26 -12.96
N ILE A 53 -7.23 -1.51 -12.16
CA ILE A 53 -6.78 -0.25 -11.56
C ILE A 53 -6.45 -0.55 -10.11
N TYR A 54 -5.20 -0.28 -9.73
CA TYR A 54 -4.67 -0.56 -8.40
C TYR A 54 -4.14 0.71 -7.75
N SER A 55 -4.21 0.76 -6.43
CA SER A 55 -3.46 1.74 -5.64
C SER A 55 -2.21 1.05 -5.06
N PRO A 56 -1.02 1.68 -5.08
CA PRO A 56 0.18 1.13 -4.47
C PRO A 56 0.12 1.15 -2.93
N VAL A 57 -0.88 1.82 -2.36
CA VAL A 57 -1.16 1.84 -0.92
C VAL A 57 -2.56 1.32 -0.66
N GLU A 58 -2.69 0.43 0.32
CA GLU A 58 -3.97 -0.16 0.72
C GLU A 58 -4.82 0.82 1.55
N LEU A 59 -4.17 1.58 2.44
CA LEU A 59 -4.82 2.48 3.38
C LEU A 59 -4.27 3.91 3.26
N LEU A 60 -5.18 4.89 3.26
CA LEU A 60 -4.85 6.30 3.40
C LEU A 60 -5.03 6.72 4.87
N ASP A 61 -3.91 6.92 5.57
CA ASP A 61 -3.92 7.29 6.98
C ASP A 61 -3.74 8.81 7.18
N PHE A 62 -4.81 9.45 7.64
CA PHE A 62 -4.80 10.86 8.02
C PHE A 62 -4.07 11.09 9.36
N GLY A 63 -3.88 10.05 10.17
CA GLY A 63 -3.33 10.13 11.51
C GLY A 63 -4.33 10.74 12.49
N ILE A 64 -3.82 11.27 13.60
CA ILE A 64 -4.63 11.96 14.61
C ILE A 64 -4.80 13.42 14.18
N LEU A 65 -6.03 13.80 13.86
CA LEU A 65 -6.43 15.19 13.57
C LEU A 65 -7.42 15.65 14.64
N ARG A 66 -7.28 16.90 15.08
CA ARG A 66 -8.22 17.57 15.98
C ARG A 66 -9.13 18.49 15.17
N THR A 67 -10.28 18.83 15.74
CA THR A 67 -11.32 19.65 15.08
C THR A 67 -10.82 21.02 14.59
N LEU A 68 -9.81 21.58 15.25
CA LEU A 68 -9.23 22.89 14.91
C LEU A 68 -7.92 22.78 14.11
N ASP A 69 -7.46 21.56 13.81
CA ASP A 69 -6.29 21.37 12.96
C ASP A 69 -6.67 21.64 11.50
N GLU A 70 -5.71 22.14 10.72
CA GLU A 70 -5.87 22.35 9.29
C GLU A 70 -6.17 21.03 8.55
N PRO A 71 -7.01 21.02 7.50
CA PRO A 71 -7.30 19.82 6.72
C PRO A 71 -6.03 19.20 6.13
N LYS A 72 -5.79 17.92 6.44
CA LYS A 72 -4.67 17.17 5.86
C LYS A 72 -5.09 16.61 4.50
N THR A 73 -4.27 16.84 3.47
CA THR A 73 -4.48 16.28 2.13
C THR A 73 -3.56 15.09 1.89
N LEU A 74 -4.12 13.97 1.43
CA LEU A 74 -3.38 12.77 1.04
C LEU A 74 -3.52 12.54 -0.47
N ARG A 75 -2.48 12.01 -1.10
CA ARG A 75 -2.51 11.66 -2.53
C ARG A 75 -2.88 10.20 -2.70
N LEU A 76 -3.95 9.96 -3.46
CA LEU A 76 -4.29 8.63 -3.98
C LEU A 76 -3.64 8.46 -5.35
N ASN A 77 -2.68 7.55 -5.46
CA ASN A 77 -2.05 7.22 -6.74
C ASN A 77 -2.72 5.98 -7.31
N LEU A 78 -2.94 5.97 -8.63
CA LEU A 78 -3.55 4.84 -9.33
C LEU A 78 -2.60 4.33 -10.42
N ILE A 79 -2.56 3.01 -10.56
CA ILE A 79 -1.80 2.27 -11.56
C ILE A 79 -2.81 1.49 -12.39
N ASN A 80 -2.72 1.56 -13.71
CA ASN A 80 -3.55 0.77 -14.61
C ASN A 80 -2.69 -0.32 -15.24
N THR A 81 -2.82 -1.55 -14.73
CA THR A 81 -2.16 -2.73 -15.29
C THR A 81 -2.91 -3.30 -16.50
N GLY A 82 -4.05 -2.71 -16.86
CA GLY A 82 -4.82 -3.08 -18.02
C GLY A 82 -4.14 -2.76 -19.36
N PRO A 83 -4.52 -3.47 -20.43
CA PRO A 83 -3.88 -3.31 -21.75
C PRO A 83 -4.25 -2.01 -22.46
N LYS A 84 -5.25 -1.28 -21.96
CA LYS A 84 -5.78 -0.05 -22.56
C LYS A 84 -5.84 1.05 -21.51
N ALA A 85 -5.68 2.28 -21.96
CA ALA A 85 -5.91 3.46 -21.12
C ALA A 85 -7.38 3.54 -20.69
N VAL A 86 -7.61 3.94 -19.43
CA VAL A 86 -8.95 4.08 -18.84
C VAL A 86 -9.21 5.54 -18.50
N HIS A 87 -10.42 6.03 -18.73
CA HIS A 87 -10.84 7.36 -18.28
C HIS A 87 -11.44 7.25 -16.89
N ILE A 88 -10.83 7.93 -15.92
CA ILE A 88 -11.41 8.08 -14.59
C ILE A 88 -12.32 9.30 -14.63
N THR A 89 -13.62 9.08 -14.48
CA THR A 89 -14.63 10.14 -14.58
C THR A 89 -15.02 10.71 -13.22
N SER A 90 -14.92 9.89 -12.16
CA SER A 90 -15.33 10.27 -10.81
C SER A 90 -14.68 9.37 -9.77
N VAL A 91 -14.50 9.91 -8.56
CA VAL A 91 -14.07 9.18 -7.37
C VAL A 91 -15.05 9.52 -6.24
N ASN A 92 -15.63 8.50 -5.61
CA ASN A 92 -16.63 8.67 -4.56
C ASN A 92 -16.20 7.92 -3.29
N VAL A 93 -16.50 8.50 -2.13
CA VAL A 93 -16.24 7.88 -0.83
C VAL A 93 -17.44 7.03 -0.43
N SER A 94 -17.21 5.75 -0.09
CA SER A 94 -18.24 4.82 0.38
C SER A 94 -17.77 4.09 1.64
N PRO A 95 -18.53 4.10 2.74
CA PRO A 95 -19.77 4.88 2.93
C PRO A 95 -19.51 6.40 2.91
N PRO A 96 -20.50 7.23 2.54
CA PRO A 96 -20.32 8.68 2.50
C PRO A 96 -19.89 9.23 3.86
N ASN A 97 -18.91 10.14 3.85
CA ASN A 97 -18.39 10.78 5.06
C ASN A 97 -18.17 12.28 4.83
N VAL A 98 -18.81 13.12 5.64
CA VAL A 98 -18.74 14.59 5.52
C VAL A 98 -17.38 15.17 5.89
N ALA A 99 -16.57 14.43 6.65
CA ALA A 99 -15.21 14.84 7.02
C ALA A 99 -14.18 14.58 5.92
N VAL A 100 -14.56 13.87 4.85
CA VAL A 100 -13.68 13.52 3.74
C VAL A 100 -14.16 14.22 2.47
N SER A 101 -13.31 15.04 1.89
CA SER A 101 -13.51 15.62 0.57
C SER A 101 -12.55 15.00 -0.44
N VAL A 102 -13.01 14.87 -1.68
CA VAL A 102 -12.21 14.37 -2.79
C VAL A 102 -12.01 15.53 -3.76
N ASP A 103 -10.79 16.04 -3.86
CA ASP A 103 -10.40 16.94 -4.94
C ASP A 103 -9.95 16.10 -6.14
N PHE A 104 -10.81 16.05 -7.16
CA PHE A 104 -10.60 15.20 -8.32
C PHE A 104 -10.94 15.93 -9.62
N ARG A 105 -10.10 15.74 -10.63
CA ARG A 105 -10.35 16.18 -12.01
C ARG A 105 -10.31 14.97 -12.93
N PRO A 106 -11.32 14.77 -13.79
CA PRO A 106 -11.33 13.66 -14.74
C PRO A 106 -10.07 13.63 -15.59
N PHE A 107 -9.47 12.45 -15.73
CA PHE A 107 -8.26 12.28 -16.52
C PHE A 107 -8.18 10.88 -17.13
N LYS A 108 -7.32 10.75 -18.14
CA LYS A 108 -7.04 9.48 -18.83
C LYS A 108 -5.81 8.84 -18.20
N LEU A 109 -6.02 7.74 -17.47
CA LEU A 109 -4.97 6.93 -16.87
C LEU A 109 -4.41 5.96 -17.93
N GLN A 110 -3.16 6.18 -18.31
CA GLN A 110 -2.47 5.33 -19.29
C GLN A 110 -2.22 3.94 -18.72
N SER A 111 -2.10 2.94 -19.61
CA SER A 111 -1.58 1.64 -19.20
C SER A 111 -0.15 1.81 -18.69
N ASP A 112 0.17 1.17 -17.58
CA ASP A 112 1.52 1.15 -16.99
C ASP A 112 2.53 0.41 -17.89
N GLY A 113 2.06 -0.27 -18.94
CA GLY A 113 2.93 -0.96 -19.89
C GLY A 113 3.69 -2.14 -19.27
N SER A 114 3.40 -2.48 -18.01
CA SER A 114 3.90 -3.63 -17.28
C SER A 114 3.26 -4.93 -17.80
N ARG A 115 3.54 -5.24 -19.06
CA ARG A 115 3.58 -6.62 -19.53
C ARG A 115 5.05 -7.04 -19.63
N PRO A 116 5.38 -8.29 -19.24
CA PRO A 116 6.66 -8.89 -19.61
C PRO A 116 6.78 -9.04 -21.15
#